data_AF-A0A940ZDV3-F1
#
_entry.id   AF-A0A940ZDV3-F1
#
_cell.length_a   1.000
_cell.length_b   1.000
_cell.length_c   1.000
_cell.angle_alpha   90.00
_cell.angle_beta   90.00
_cell.angle_gamma   90.00
#
_symmetry.space_group_name_H-M   'P 1'
#
loop_
_entity.id
_entity.type
_entity.pdbx_description
1 polymer ?
#
loop_
_entity_poly.entity_id
_entity_poly.type
_entity_poly.pdbx_seq_one_letter_code
_entity_poly.pdbx_strand_id
1 'polypeptide(L)'
;MIRNRIGELMGIRYPLIQAPMNWVSGAELAAAVSEAGGLGTLGPNAGAEEISDDVQVTGERLREQIRKVRRLTDNPFAVNVPISLGEGMKYSKKCVEVVIEEAVPVVISSVGAPDVYTKKLHEAGIKVIHAISTPRHARKAEEVGVDAVVCEGYEAGGHKG
;
A
#
# COMPACT_ATOMS: atom_id res chain seq x y z
N MET A 1 12.37 -21.99 9.31
CA MET A 1 12.03 -20.71 8.66
C MET A 1 10.99 -21.00 7.58
N ILE A 2 9.82 -20.37 7.61
CA ILE A 2 8.81 -20.53 6.56
C ILE A 2 9.19 -19.58 5.42
N ARG A 3 9.81 -20.10 4.36
CA ARG A 3 10.07 -19.35 3.11
C ARG A 3 8.93 -19.63 2.13
N ASN A 4 8.38 -18.58 1.54
CA ASN A 4 7.44 -18.68 0.43
C ASN A 4 7.69 -17.55 -0.59
N ARG A 5 6.96 -17.61 -1.70
CA ARG A 5 7.08 -16.64 -2.80
C ARG A 5 6.86 -15.18 -2.37
N ILE A 6 5.99 -14.92 -1.38
CA ILE A 6 5.75 -13.56 -0.86
C ILE A 6 6.95 -13.06 -0.06
N GLY A 7 7.50 -13.90 0.82
CA GLY A 7 8.70 -13.55 1.58
C GLY A 7 9.89 -13.20 0.67
N GLU A 8 10.11 -14.01 -0.36
CA GLU A 8 11.16 -13.78 -1.37
C GLU A 8 10.89 -12.53 -2.22
N LEU A 9 9.65 -12.39 -2.72
CA LEU A 9 9.26 -11.26 -3.56
C LEU A 9 9.35 -9.93 -2.80
N MET A 10 9.00 -9.88 -1.51
CA MET A 10 9.00 -8.64 -0.73
C MET A 10 10.28 -8.41 0.09
N GLY A 11 11.18 -9.40 0.16
CA GLY A 11 12.41 -9.30 0.95
C GLY A 11 12.14 -9.30 2.46
N ILE A 12 11.12 -10.02 2.92
CA ILE A 12 10.71 -10.08 4.34
C ILE A 12 10.98 -11.47 4.95
N ARG A 13 11.27 -11.51 6.25
CA ARG A 13 11.61 -12.74 6.99
C ARG A 13 10.39 -13.61 7.24
N TYR A 14 9.29 -12.98 7.64
CA TYR A 14 8.02 -13.63 7.91
C TYR A 14 7.05 -13.24 6.79
N PRO A 15 6.39 -14.21 6.13
CA PRO A 15 5.43 -13.92 5.06
C PRO A 15 4.09 -13.43 5.64
N LEU A 16 4.17 -12.39 6.48
CA LEU A 16 3.07 -11.74 7.18
C LEU A 16 3.06 -10.28 6.75
N ILE A 17 1.92 -9.83 6.26
CA ILE A 17 1.68 -8.45 5.85
C ILE A 17 0.70 -7.86 6.86
N GLN A 18 1.05 -6.75 7.49
CA GLN A 18 0.11 -6.01 8.33
C GLN A 18 -0.91 -5.31 7.42
N ALA A 19 -2.20 -5.59 7.61
CA ALA A 19 -3.25 -5.01 6.78
C ALA A 19 -3.30 -3.48 6.93
N PRO A 20 -3.33 -2.70 5.84
CA PRO A 20 -3.42 -1.25 5.93
C PRO A 20 -4.76 -0.83 6.53
N MET A 21 -4.72 0.05 7.52
CA MET A 21 -5.90 0.52 8.24
C MET A 21 -5.95 2.04 8.20
N ASN A 22 -7.05 2.57 7.66
CA ASN A 22 -7.28 4.01 7.60
C ASN A 22 -7.08 4.64 8.99
N TRP A 23 -6.31 5.72 9.08
CA TRP A 23 -5.90 6.41 10.32
C TRP A 23 -4.93 5.64 11.23
N VAL A 24 -5.20 4.35 11.45
CA VAL A 24 -4.53 3.54 12.48
C VAL A 24 -3.09 3.17 12.10
N SER A 25 -2.85 2.78 10.85
CA SER A 25 -1.53 2.29 10.45
C SER A 25 -0.60 3.42 10.02
N GLY A 26 -0.15 4.19 11.02
CA GLY A 26 0.90 5.20 10.93
C GLY A 26 2.32 4.65 10.93
N ALA A 27 3.31 5.54 10.88
CA ALA A 27 4.72 5.18 10.73
C ALA A 27 5.25 4.27 11.85
N GLU A 28 4.86 4.49 13.10
CA GLU A 28 5.30 3.68 14.23
C GLU A 28 4.86 2.22 14.10
N LEU A 29 3.60 1.97 13.72
CA LEU A 29 3.09 0.62 13.54
C LEU A 29 3.76 -0.07 12.35
N ALA A 30 3.83 0.62 11.21
CA ALA A 30 4.45 0.08 10.01
C ALA A 30 5.94 -0.25 10.28
N ALA A 31 6.68 0.65 10.92
CA ALA A 31 8.07 0.43 11.26
C ALA A 31 8.26 -0.75 12.23
N ALA A 32 7.45 -0.84 13.27
CA ALA A 32 7.53 -1.93 14.24
C ALA A 32 7.31 -3.31 13.59
N VAL A 33 6.34 -3.42 12.66
CA VAL A 33 6.08 -4.67 11.92
C VAL A 33 7.23 -5.00 10.97
N SER A 34 7.74 -4.01 10.23
CA SER A 34 8.88 -4.19 9.33
C SER A 34 10.14 -4.61 10.08
N GLU A 35 10.42 -4.01 11.24
CA GLU A 35 11.57 -4.35 12.09
C GLU A 35 11.44 -5.75 12.69
N ALA A 36 10.22 -6.18 13.03
CA ALA A 36 9.93 -7.55 13.43
C ALA A 36 10.12 -8.56 12.29
N GLY A 37 10.27 -8.11 11.04
CA GLY A 37 10.54 -8.93 9.86
C GLY A 37 9.33 -9.29 9.01
N GLY A 38 8.16 -8.68 9.26
CA GLY A 38 7.01 -8.71 8.36
C GLY A 38 7.04 -7.57 7.35
N LEU A 39 5.95 -7.38 6.60
CA LEU A 39 5.75 -6.18 5.78
C LEU A 39 4.79 -5.24 6.50
N GLY A 40 5.34 -4.20 7.15
CA GLY A 40 4.55 -3.11 7.69
C GLY A 40 3.93 -2.26 6.58
N THR A 41 2.74 -1.71 6.81
CA THR A 41 2.02 -0.96 5.78
C THR A 41 1.48 0.37 6.31
N LEU A 42 1.79 1.46 5.62
CA LEU A 42 1.13 2.74 5.86
C LEU A 42 -0.28 2.70 5.28
N GLY A 43 -1.25 3.10 6.09
CA GLY A 43 -2.65 3.13 5.70
C GLY A 43 -3.05 4.46 5.06
N PRO A 44 -4.26 4.55 4.50
CA PRO A 44 -4.83 5.83 4.11
C PRO A 44 -4.90 6.77 5.32
N ASN A 45 -4.66 8.07 5.10
CA ASN A 45 -4.67 9.07 6.17
C ASN A 45 -3.75 8.74 7.35
N ALA A 46 -2.67 7.97 7.13
CA ALA A 46 -1.68 7.68 8.16
C ALA A 46 -1.13 8.96 8.80
N GLY A 47 -1.19 9.04 10.14
CA GLY A 47 -0.71 10.19 10.90
C GLY A 47 -1.53 11.47 10.71
N ALA A 48 -2.71 11.39 10.07
CA ALA A 48 -3.66 12.50 10.07
C ALA A 48 -4.51 12.46 11.34
N GLU A 49 -4.91 13.63 11.82
CA GLU A 49 -5.88 13.78 12.92
C GLU A 49 -7.26 14.22 12.40
N GLU A 50 -7.30 14.78 11.20
CA GLU A 50 -8.49 15.31 10.54
C GLU A 50 -8.44 15.08 9.03
N ILE A 51 -9.62 15.07 8.40
CA ILE A 51 -9.74 14.96 6.94
C ILE A 51 -9.36 16.31 6.32
N SER A 52 -8.49 16.28 5.33
CA SER A 52 -8.12 17.46 4.54
C SER A 52 -8.77 17.39 3.16
N ASP A 53 -9.41 18.47 2.74
CA ASP A 53 -9.83 18.66 1.35
C ASP A 53 -8.68 19.16 0.45
N ASP A 54 -7.57 19.62 1.05
CA ASP A 54 -6.35 19.95 0.33
C ASP A 54 -5.54 18.69 -0.02
N VAL A 55 -5.31 18.52 -1.32
CA VAL A 55 -4.53 17.44 -1.93
C VAL A 55 -3.05 17.56 -1.56
N GLN A 56 -2.49 18.77 -1.48
CA GLN A 56 -1.08 18.96 -1.14
C GLN A 56 -0.81 18.53 0.29
N VAL A 57 -1.67 18.92 1.23
CA VAL A 57 -1.61 18.48 2.64
C VAL A 57 -1.66 16.95 2.73
N THR A 58 -2.54 16.30 1.96
CA THR A 58 -2.61 14.83 1.89
C THR A 58 -1.27 14.21 1.46
N GLY A 59 -0.65 14.77 0.42
CA GLY A 59 0.64 14.30 -0.08
C GLY A 59 1.79 14.54 0.90
N GLU A 60 1.83 15.71 1.55
CA GLU A 60 2.84 16.05 2.53
C GLU A 60 2.77 15.16 3.77
N ARG A 61 1.57 14.93 4.31
CA ARG A 61 1.35 14.00 5.42
C ARG A 61 1.85 12.60 5.09
N LEU A 62 1.51 12.07 3.90
CA LEU A 62 2.01 10.77 3.47
C LEU A 62 3.55 10.75 3.38
N ARG A 63 4.15 11.79 2.78
CA ARG A 63 5.60 11.92 2.65
C ARG A 63 6.30 11.91 4.01
N GLU A 64 5.75 12.64 4.97
CA GLU A 64 6.26 12.69 6.34
C GLU A 64 6.21 11.32 7.02
N GLN A 65 5.11 10.57 6.86
CA GLN A 65 5.00 9.20 7.37
C GLN A 65 6.01 8.26 6.72
N ILE A 66 6.16 8.30 5.40
CA ILE A 66 7.16 7.51 4.67
C ILE A 66 8.57 7.77 5.20
N ARG A 67 8.95 9.05 5.32
CA ARG A 67 10.25 9.44 5.86
C ARG A 67 10.43 9.04 7.31
N LYS A 68 9.35 9.04 8.10
CA LYS A 68 9.37 8.59 9.49
C LYS A 68 9.59 7.08 9.60
N VAL A 69 8.94 6.26 8.77
CA VAL A 69 9.22 4.81 8.70
C VAL A 69 10.71 4.58 8.39
N ARG A 70 11.25 5.26 7.38
CA ARG A 70 12.67 5.15 7.01
C ARG A 70 13.66 5.61 8.09
N ARG A 71 13.24 6.43 9.05
CA ARG A 71 14.06 6.79 10.23
C ARG A 71 14.03 5.72 11.32
N LEU A 72 13.00 4.86 11.33
CA LEU A 72 12.76 3.87 12.37
C LEU A 72 13.22 2.46 11.97
N THR A 73 13.35 2.17 10.67
CA THR A 73 13.73 0.86 10.15
C THR A 73 14.35 0.97 8.75
N ASP A 74 15.33 0.12 8.46
CA ASP A 74 15.86 -0.10 7.10
C ASP A 74 15.14 -1.24 6.36
N ASN A 75 14.32 -2.02 7.06
CA ASN A 75 13.52 -3.11 6.48
C ASN A 75 12.40 -2.58 5.56
N PRO A 76 12.02 -3.35 4.51
CA PRO A 76 10.99 -2.93 3.56
C PRO A 76 9.62 -2.75 4.23
N PHE A 77 8.84 -1.80 3.70
CA PHE A 77 7.46 -1.51 4.11
C PHE A 77 6.63 -1.17 2.87
N ALA A 78 5.31 -1.23 2.98
CA ALA A 78 4.40 -0.85 1.89
C ALA A 78 3.62 0.43 2.21
N VAL A 79 3.07 1.04 1.18
CA VAL A 79 2.06 2.11 1.29
C VAL A 79 0.79 1.65 0.61
N ASN A 80 -0.34 1.76 1.31
CA ASN A 80 -1.63 1.54 0.69
C ASN A 80 -2.12 2.79 -0.04
N VAL A 81 -2.55 2.61 -1.28
CA VAL A 81 -3.16 3.65 -2.10
C VAL A 81 -4.54 3.18 -2.56
N PRO A 82 -5.62 3.63 -1.90
CA PRO A 82 -6.97 3.43 -2.40
C PRO A 82 -7.14 4.19 -3.73
N ILE A 83 -7.54 3.47 -4.76
CA ILE A 83 -7.82 4.06 -6.07
C ILE A 83 -9.23 4.63 -5.99
N SER A 84 -9.28 5.95 -5.77
CA SER A 84 -10.53 6.69 -5.59
C SER A 84 -11.31 6.82 -6.91
N LEU A 85 -12.56 7.28 -6.85
CA LEU A 85 -13.39 7.53 -8.04
C LEU A 85 -13.83 9.00 -8.07
N GLY A 86 -14.19 9.50 -9.26
CA GLY A 86 -14.66 10.88 -9.44
C GLY A 86 -13.63 11.92 -8.98
N GLU A 87 -14.08 12.94 -8.25
CA GLU A 87 -13.19 13.98 -7.72
C GLU A 87 -12.12 13.43 -6.77
N GLY A 88 -12.36 12.29 -6.11
CA GLY A 88 -11.41 11.65 -5.20
C GLY A 88 -10.11 11.21 -5.89
N MET A 89 -10.12 11.03 -7.22
CA MET A 89 -8.94 10.65 -8.01
C MET A 89 -7.74 11.59 -7.83
N LYS A 90 -7.99 12.87 -7.48
CA LYS A 90 -6.91 13.83 -7.21
C LYS A 90 -6.04 13.42 -6.03
N TYR A 91 -6.63 12.80 -4.99
CA TYR A 91 -5.89 12.33 -3.81
C TYR A 91 -5.08 11.08 -4.11
N SER A 92 -5.68 10.08 -4.76
CA SER A 92 -4.95 8.85 -5.14
C SER A 92 -3.81 9.15 -6.10
N LYS A 93 -4.01 10.06 -7.06
CA LYS A 93 -2.95 10.51 -7.97
C LYS A 93 -1.80 11.16 -7.19
N LYS A 94 -2.12 12.04 -6.24
CA LYS A 94 -1.10 12.69 -5.41
C LYS A 94 -0.33 11.69 -4.54
N CYS A 95 -1.02 10.71 -3.95
CA CYS A 95 -0.36 9.65 -3.20
C CYS A 95 0.59 8.83 -4.10
N VAL A 96 0.18 8.52 -5.35
CA VAL A 96 1.05 7.83 -6.32
C VAL A 96 2.28 8.66 -6.69
N GLU A 97 2.15 9.97 -6.84
CA GLU A 97 3.30 10.86 -7.07
C GLU A 97 4.28 10.79 -5.89
N VAL A 98 3.77 10.87 -4.66
CA VAL A 98 4.60 10.83 -3.44
C VAL A 98 5.33 9.49 -3.28
N VAL A 99 4.66 8.35 -3.47
CA VAL A 99 5.32 7.04 -3.32
C VAL A 99 6.38 6.79 -4.38
N ILE A 100 6.21 7.37 -5.58
CA ILE A 100 7.23 7.34 -6.65
C ILE A 100 8.40 8.24 -6.28
N GLU A 101 8.15 9.49 -5.89
CA GLU A 101 9.18 10.44 -5.46
C GLU A 101 10.03 9.90 -4.30
N GLU A 102 9.40 9.25 -3.33
CA GLU A 102 10.08 8.67 -2.16
C GLU A 102 10.54 7.22 -2.39
N ALA A 103 10.44 6.69 -3.62
CA ALA A 103 10.87 5.36 -4.02
C ALA A 103 10.48 4.25 -3.03
N VAL A 104 9.19 4.19 -2.67
CA VAL A 104 8.65 3.19 -1.75
C VAL A 104 8.76 1.80 -2.39
N PRO A 105 9.20 0.76 -1.67
CA PRO A 105 9.49 -0.53 -2.31
C PRO A 105 8.23 -1.30 -2.75
N VAL A 106 7.10 -1.10 -2.06
CA VAL A 106 5.84 -1.82 -2.33
C VAL A 106 4.64 -0.88 -2.20
N VAL A 107 3.72 -0.94 -3.15
CA VAL A 107 2.39 -0.31 -3.05
C VAL A 107 1.31 -1.38 -2.99
N ILE A 108 0.39 -1.23 -2.03
CA ILE A 108 -0.84 -2.01 -1.98
C ILE A 108 -1.97 -1.14 -2.56
N SER A 109 -2.41 -1.45 -3.77
CA SER A 109 -3.58 -0.79 -4.38
C SER A 109 -4.88 -1.47 -3.95
N SER A 110 -5.96 -0.70 -3.77
CA SER A 110 -7.25 -1.21 -3.29
C SER A 110 -8.43 -0.39 -3.84
N VAL A 111 -9.65 -0.91 -3.67
CA VAL A 111 -10.94 -0.32 -4.09
C VAL A 111 -11.13 -0.25 -5.61
N GLY A 112 -10.43 0.65 -6.30
CA GLY A 112 -10.56 0.84 -7.75
C GLY A 112 -9.82 -0.20 -8.58
N ALA A 113 -9.74 0.02 -9.90
CA ALA A 113 -9.22 -0.97 -10.84
C ALA A 113 -7.67 -1.03 -10.86
N PRO A 114 -7.06 -2.22 -11.04
CA PRO A 114 -5.61 -2.40 -10.97
C PRO A 114 -4.85 -1.72 -12.11
N ASP A 115 -5.46 -1.48 -13.27
CA ASP A 115 -4.83 -0.88 -14.45
C ASP A 115 -4.56 0.62 -14.33
N VAL A 116 -5.14 1.29 -13.33
CA VAL A 116 -5.03 2.75 -13.19
C VAL A 116 -3.58 3.20 -12.91
N TYR A 117 -2.84 2.50 -12.05
CA TYR A 117 -1.50 2.92 -11.63
C TYR A 117 -0.41 1.85 -11.75
N THR A 118 -0.75 0.57 -11.98
CA THR A 118 0.24 -0.53 -11.93
C THR A 118 1.42 -0.28 -12.85
N LYS A 119 1.17 0.04 -14.14
CA LYS A 119 2.25 0.32 -15.10
C LYS A 119 3.17 1.45 -14.64
N LYS A 120 2.60 2.56 -14.16
CA LYS A 120 3.36 3.73 -13.69
C LYS A 120 4.22 3.40 -12.46
N LEU A 121 3.69 2.58 -11.55
CA LEU A 121 4.42 2.13 -10.36
C LEU A 121 5.57 1.19 -10.74
N HIS A 122 5.35 0.25 -11.67
CA HIS A 122 6.40 -0.63 -12.18
C HIS A 122 7.50 0.12 -12.92
N GLU A 123 7.17 1.13 -13.72
CA GLU A 123 8.15 2.01 -14.39
C GLU A 123 9.05 2.74 -13.37
N ALA A 124 8.57 2.96 -12.14
CA ALA A 124 9.33 3.51 -11.03
C ALA A 124 10.06 2.44 -10.17
N GLY A 125 10.00 1.17 -10.56
CA GLY A 125 10.63 0.06 -9.82
C GLY A 125 9.86 -0.39 -8.56
N ILE A 126 8.60 0.02 -8.41
CA ILE A 126 7.76 -0.28 -7.24
C ILE A 126 6.97 -1.55 -7.49
N LYS A 127 7.01 -2.50 -6.54
CA LYS A 127 6.18 -3.71 -6.58
C LYS A 127 4.74 -3.38 -6.24
N VAL A 128 3.79 -4.00 -6.92
CA VAL A 128 2.37 -3.75 -6.75
C VAL A 128 1.67 -5.01 -6.24
N ILE A 129 1.03 -4.86 -5.08
CA ILE A 129 0.04 -5.81 -4.58
C ILE A 129 -1.34 -5.20 -4.79
N HIS A 130 -2.30 -5.96 -5.31
CA HIS A 130 -3.67 -5.48 -5.48
C HIS A 130 -4.66 -6.25 -4.61
N ALA A 131 -5.45 -5.54 -3.81
CA ALA A 131 -6.53 -6.14 -3.02
C ALA A 131 -7.72 -6.50 -3.92
N ILE A 132 -8.21 -7.74 -3.81
CA ILE A 132 -9.30 -8.28 -4.61
C ILE A 132 -10.33 -8.98 -3.73
N SER A 133 -11.60 -8.91 -4.13
CA SER A 133 -12.73 -9.53 -3.44
C SER A 133 -13.37 -10.69 -4.21
N THR A 134 -13.01 -10.89 -5.48
CA THR A 134 -13.61 -11.94 -6.33
C THR A 134 -12.57 -12.59 -7.26
N PRO A 135 -12.80 -13.84 -7.72
CA PRO A 135 -11.94 -14.46 -8.72
C PRO A 135 -11.84 -13.68 -10.03
N ARG A 136 -12.89 -12.93 -10.40
CA ARG A 136 -12.88 -12.05 -11.58
C ARG A 136 -11.88 -10.91 -11.40
N HIS A 137 -11.83 -10.30 -10.21
CA HIS A 137 -10.85 -9.27 -9.88
C HIS A 137 -9.43 -9.82 -9.91
N ALA A 138 -9.20 -11.04 -9.40
CA ALA A 138 -7.90 -11.71 -9.46
C ALA A 138 -7.39 -11.89 -10.91
N ARG A 139 -8.25 -12.38 -11.83
CA ARG A 139 -7.89 -12.52 -13.25
C ARG A 139 -7.52 -11.19 -13.89
N LYS A 140 -8.31 -10.14 -13.65
CA LYS A 140 -7.99 -8.80 -14.17
C LYS A 140 -6.67 -8.26 -13.60
N ALA A 141 -6.40 -8.48 -12.31
CA ALA A 141 -5.15 -8.07 -11.69
C ALA A 141 -3.95 -8.81 -12.29
N GLU A 142 -4.09 -10.11 -12.56
CA GLU A 142 -3.09 -10.92 -13.26
C GLU A 142 -2.85 -10.45 -14.70
N GLU A 143 -3.91 -10.18 -15.47
CA GLU A 143 -3.82 -9.64 -16.85
C GLU A 143 -3.07 -8.30 -16.90
N VAL A 144 -3.26 -7.46 -15.88
CA VAL A 144 -2.56 -6.17 -15.74
C VAL A 144 -1.11 -6.35 -15.31
N GLY A 145 -0.77 -7.50 -14.72
CA GLY A 145 0.59 -7.87 -14.35
C GLY A 145 1.01 -7.45 -12.94
N VAL A 146 0.10 -7.31 -11.99
CA VAL A 146 0.48 -7.03 -10.58
C VAL A 146 1.38 -8.14 -10.03
N ASP A 147 2.27 -7.81 -9.09
CA ASP A 147 3.24 -8.76 -8.53
C ASP A 147 2.59 -9.78 -7.57
N ALA A 148 1.50 -9.38 -6.90
CA ALA A 148 0.70 -10.26 -6.06
C ALA A 148 -0.74 -9.71 -5.88
N VAL A 149 -1.63 -10.56 -5.38
CA VAL A 149 -2.98 -10.17 -4.96
C VAL A 149 -3.22 -10.49 -3.49
N VAL A 150 -3.99 -9.66 -2.80
CA VAL A 150 -4.58 -9.98 -1.49
C VAL A 150 -6.03 -10.37 -1.73
N CYS A 151 -6.35 -11.65 -1.53
CA CYS A 151 -7.72 -12.15 -1.58
C CYS A 151 -8.42 -11.82 -0.26
N GLU A 152 -9.20 -10.73 -0.24
CA GLU A 152 -9.91 -10.28 0.95
C GLU A 152 -11.25 -11.03 1.09
N GLY A 153 -11.37 -11.79 2.18
CA GLY A 153 -12.59 -12.55 2.52
C GLY A 153 -13.65 -11.70 3.19
N TYR A 154 -14.87 -12.24 3.28
CA TYR A 154 -16.00 -11.57 3.92
C TYR A 154 -15.77 -11.24 5.41
N GLU A 155 -14.89 -11.99 6.05
CA GLU A 155 -14.51 -11.88 7.45
C GLU A 155 -13.66 -10.63 7.74
N ALA A 156 -13.10 -9.99 6.70
CA ALA A 156 -12.26 -8.82 6.84
C ALA A 156 -13.03 -7.59 7.37
N GLY A 157 -12.30 -6.67 8.00
CA GLY A 157 -12.82 -5.36 8.38
C GLY A 157 -12.71 -4.38 7.21
N GLY A 158 -13.65 -3.44 7.08
CA GLY A 158 -13.63 -2.43 6.01
C GLY A 158 -14.54 -2.80 4.83
N HIS A 159 -14.13 -2.41 3.62
CA HIS A 159 -14.90 -2.63 2.39
C HIS A 159 -14.78 -4.10 1.96
N LYS A 160 -15.91 -4.75 1.63
CA LYS A 160 -15.98 -6.21 1.41
C LYS A 160 -16.21 -6.61 -0.05
N GLY A 161 -15.80 -5.76 -0.99
CA GLY A 161 -15.98 -5.96 -2.43
C GLY A 161 -17.14 -5.21 -3.04
#